data_AF-A0A2G8T0K8-F1
#
_entry.id   AF-A0A2G8T0K8-F1
#
_cell.length_a   1.000
_cell.length_b   1.000
_cell.length_c   1.000
_cell.angle_alpha   90.00
_cell.angle_beta   90.00
_cell.angle_gamma   90.00
#
_symmetry.space_group_name_H-M   'P 1'
#
loop_
_entity.id
_entity.type
_entity.pdbx_description
1 polymer ?
#
loop_
_entity_poly.entity_id
_entity_poly.type
_entity_poly.pdbx_seq_one_letter_code
_entity_poly.pdbx_strand_id
1 'polypeptide(L)' 'MLAHNKRLQYTVPVSKSNPGLAKLMPEQFGGPEGELAAATRYFTQAIDNKPGAGDKVH' A
#
# COMPACT_ATOMS: atom_id res chain seq x y z
N MET A 1 5.40 9.02 -14.36
CA MET A 1 5.39 10.19 -13.46
C MET A 1 4.30 9.97 -12.41
N LEU A 2 4.53 10.36 -11.15
CA LEU A 2 3.55 10.22 -10.06
C LEU A 2 2.81 11.54 -9.82
N ALA A 3 1.55 11.45 -9.37
CA ALA A 3 0.75 12.60 -8.96
C ALA A 3 0.14 12.35 -7.57
N HIS A 4 0.13 13.36 -6.70
CA HIS A 4 -0.46 13.27 -5.36
C HIS A 4 -1.79 14.00 -5.29
N ASN A 5 -2.84 13.28 -4.93
CA ASN A 5 -4.15 13.83 -4.63
C ASN A 5 -4.37 13.80 -3.11
N LYS A 6 -4.77 14.93 -2.52
CA LYS A 6 -5.04 15.04 -1.08
C LYS A 6 -6.28 14.25 -0.63
N ARG A 7 -7.16 13.88 -1.56
CA ARG A 7 -8.32 13.03 -1.25
C ARG A 7 -7.87 11.59 -1.02
N LEU A 8 -8.37 10.99 0.05
CA LEU A 8 -8.17 9.57 0.33
C LEU A 8 -8.75 8.71 -0.80
N GLN A 9 -8.14 7.55 -1.06
CA GLN A 9 -8.68 6.55 -1.99
C GLN A 9 -10.06 6.06 -1.55
N TYR A 10 -10.26 5.93 -0.23
CA TYR A 10 -11.53 5.60 0.39
C TYR A 10 -11.71 6.42 1.68
N THR A 11 -12.92 6.92 1.93
CA THR A 11 -13.23 7.64 3.16
C THR A 11 -13.32 6.68 4.33
N VAL A 12 -12.50 6.89 5.36
CA VAL A 12 -12.48 6.07 6.56
C VAL A 12 -13.18 6.82 7.70
N PRO A 13 -14.46 6.53 8.01
CA PRO A 13 -15.14 7.15 9.15
C PRO A 13 -14.61 6.59 10.48
N VAL A 14 -14.20 7.47 11.39
CA VAL A 14 -13.78 7.11 12.74
C VAL A 14 -14.82 7.63 13.73
N SER A 15 -15.53 6.72 14.39
CA SER A 15 -16.60 7.08 15.33
C SER A 15 -16.10 7.46 16.73
N LYS A 16 -15.00 6.85 17.17
CA LYS A 16 -14.36 7.12 18.47
C LYS A 16 -12.86 6.79 18.43
N SER A 17 -12.10 7.44 19.29
CA SER A 17 -10.68 7.10 19.47
C SER A 17 -10.51 5.71 20.07
N ASN A 18 -9.52 4.95 19.58
CA ASN A 18 -9.11 3.66 20.13
C ASN A 18 -7.58 3.51 20.10
N PRO A 19 -6.89 3.86 21.21
CA PRO A 19 -5.44 3.78 21.32
C PRO A 19 -4.89 2.35 21.19
N GLY A 20 -5.66 1.34 21.61
CA GLY A 20 -5.26 -0.07 21.49
C GLY A 20 -5.16 -0.50 20.03
N LEU A 21 -6.16 -0.15 19.21
CA LEU A 21 -6.12 -0.37 17.77
C LEU A 21 -5.02 0.47 17.10
N ALA A 22 -4.87 1.73 17.49
CA ALA A 22 -3.83 2.60 16.96
C ALA A 22 -2.42 2.04 17.19
N LYS A 23 -2.18 1.31 18.29
CA LYS A 23 -0.90 0.62 18.57
C LYS A 23 -0.63 -0.54 17.60
N LEU A 24 -1.65 -1.13 16.99
CA LEU A 24 -1.53 -2.21 16.01
C LEU A 24 -1.35 -1.68 14.57
N MET A 25 -1.81 -0.46 14.27
CA MET A 25 -1.72 0.11 12.91
C MET A 25 -0.31 0.26 12.33
N PRO A 26 0.76 0.52 13.12
CA PRO A 26 2.13 0.56 12.60
C PRO A 26 2.56 -0.73 11.89
N GLU A 27 2.09 -1.90 12.35
CA GLU A 27 2.40 -3.18 11.71
C GLU A 27 1.81 -3.27 10.30
N GLN A 28 0.57 -2.83 10.11
CA GLN A 28 -0.06 -2.80 8.78
C GLN A 28 0.50 -1.69 7.89
N PHE A 29 0.97 -0.59 8.46
CA PHE A 29 1.55 0.50 7.68
C PHE A 29 2.98 0.18 7.21
N GLY A 30 3.86 -0.21 8.14
CA GLY A 30 5.30 -0.33 7.91
C GLY A 30 5.93 -1.63 8.43
N GLY A 31 5.13 -2.59 8.88
CA GLY A 31 5.61 -3.94 9.16
C GLY A 31 6.09 -4.66 7.90
N PRO A 32 6.74 -5.82 8.05
CA PRO A 32 7.32 -6.57 6.93
C PRO A 32 6.29 -6.93 5.85
N GLU A 33 5.05 -7.18 6.24
CA GLU A 33 3.92 -7.47 5.35
C GLU A 33 2.92 -6.31 5.27
N GLY A 34 3.33 -5.11 5.68
CA GLY A 34 2.51 -3.91 5.62
C GLY A 34 2.41 -3.30 4.22
N GLU A 35 1.51 -2.33 4.10
CA GLU A 35 1.20 -1.63 2.84
C GLU A 35 2.43 -1.00 2.19
N LEU A 36 3.34 -0.41 2.97
CA LEU A 36 4.56 0.18 2.43
C LEU A 36 5.49 -0.86 1.80
N ALA A 37 5.60 -2.05 2.43
CA ALA A 37 6.41 -3.14 1.90
C ALA A 37 5.81 -3.68 0.60
N ALA A 38 4.50 -3.90 0.56
CA ALA A 38 3.77 -4.32 -0.64
C ALA A 38 3.92 -3.30 -1.79
N ALA A 39 3.66 -2.01 -1.50
CA ALA A 39 3.79 -0.95 -2.49
C ALA A 39 5.21 -0.86 -3.06
N THR A 40 6.24 -1.00 -2.21
CA THR A 40 7.63 -0.99 -2.66
C THR A 40 7.93 -2.19 -3.56
N ARG A 41 7.53 -3.41 -3.16
CA ARG A 41 7.72 -4.64 -3.95
C ARG A 41 7.08 -4.51 -5.34
N TYR A 42 5.82 -4.08 -5.43
CA TYR A 42 5.15 -3.93 -6.72
C TYR A 42 5.72 -2.77 -7.54
N PHE A 43 6.13 -1.68 -6.89
CA PHE A 43 6.77 -0.56 -7.57
C PHE A 43 8.10 -0.98 -8.21
N THR A 44 8.96 -1.69 -7.48
CA THR A 44 10.23 -2.17 -8.04
C THR A 44 9.98 -3.22 -9.13
N GLN A 45 9.05 -4.15 -8.92
CA GLN A 45 8.65 -5.11 -9.96
C GLN A 45 8.12 -4.40 -11.23
N ALA A 46 7.38 -3.30 -11.10
CA ALA A 46 6.86 -2.56 -12.23
C ALA A 46 7.96 -1.79 -13.01
N ILE A 47 9.00 -1.32 -12.32
CA ILE A 47 10.17 -0.70 -12.95
C ILE A 47 11.05 -1.76 -13.62
N ASP A 48 11.27 -2.89 -12.96
CA ASP A 48 12.16 -3.94 -13.42
C ASP A 48 11.54 -4.80 -14.53
N ASN A 49 10.20 -4.84 -14.63
CA ASN A 49 9.51 -5.55 -15.70
C ASN A 49 9.83 -4.92 -17.06
N LYS A 50 10.79 -5.55 -17.76
CA LYS A 50 11.06 -5.30 -19.17
C LYS A 50 9.78 -5.56 -19.97
N PRO A 51 9.39 -4.67 -20.90
CA PRO A 51 8.20 -4.89 -21.72
C PRO A 51 8.44 -6.12 -22.60
N GLY A 52 7.80 -7.24 -22.28
CA GLY A 52 7.94 -8.50 -23.02
C GLY A 52 7.74 -9.79 -22.23
N ALA A 53 7.75 -9.76 -20.89
CA ALA A 53 7.35 -10.92 -20.09
C ALA A 53 5.83 -10.89 -19.87
N GLY A 54 5.11 -11.39 -20.89
CA GLY A 54 3.66 -11.38 -20.96
C GLY A 54 2.97 -12.00 -19.74
N ASP A 55 1.80 -11.42 -19.45
CA ASP A 55 0.56 -12.13 -19.18
C ASP A 55 0.71 -13.55 -18.60
N LYS A 56 0.68 -13.64 -17.27
CA LYS A 56 0.33 -14.87 -16.58
C LYS A 56 -0.67 -14.55 -15.47
N VAL A 57 -1.85 -14.10 -15.88
CA VAL A 57 -3.08 -14.35 -15.12
C VAL A 57 -3.67 -15.68 -15.62
N HIS A 58 -3.52 -16.71 -14.78
CA HIS A 58 -4.44 -17.83 -14.69
C HIS A 58 -4.79 -17.98 -13.21
#